data_AF-A0A7S3MAA7-F1
#
_entry.id   AF-A0A7S3MAA7-F1
#
_cell.length_a   1.000
_cell.length_b   1.000
_cell.length_c   1.000
_cell.angle_alpha   90.00
_cell.angle_beta   90.00
_cell.angle_gamma   90.00
#
_symmetry.space_group_name_H-M   'P 1'
#
loop_
_entity.id
_entity.type
_entity.pdbx_description
1 polymer ?
#
loop_
_entity_poly.entity_id
_entity_poly.type
_entity_poly.pdbx_seq_one_letter_code
_entity_poly.pdbx_strand_id
1 'polypeptide(L)'
;SEPFYVAIITPVIHYCMGGLEIDCDSAVLNEKGQAIPGLYAAGEIAGGVHGNNRLGGNSLLDCVVFGRVAAKAACKWMFGNHDEFRSCPIPKELKELTK
;
A
#
# COMPACT_ATOMS: atom_id res chain seq x y z
N SER A 1 32.71 -35.64 20.06
CA SER A 1 32.55 -34.18 19.92
C SER A 1 31.40 -33.94 18.96
N GLU A 2 30.53 -32.99 19.25
CA GLU A 2 29.50 -32.58 18.29
C GLU A 2 30.13 -31.75 17.15
N PRO A 3 29.54 -31.76 15.94
CA PRO A 3 30.07 -31.01 14.81
C PRO A 3 29.84 -29.49 14.98
N PHE A 4 30.79 -28.70 14.47
CA PHE A 4 30.65 -27.25 14.33
C PHE A 4 30.08 -26.90 12.95
N TYR A 5 29.18 -25.92 12.91
CA TYR A 5 28.61 -25.39 11.67
C TYR A 5 29.05 -23.95 11.47
N VAL A 6 29.48 -23.61 10.25
CA VAL A 6 29.97 -22.27 9.88
C VAL A 6 29.34 -21.87 8.55
N ALA A 7 28.90 -20.60 8.44
CA ALA A 7 28.37 -20.03 7.21
C ALA A 7 28.97 -18.64 6.96
N ILE A 8 29.15 -18.27 5.69
CA ILE A 8 29.56 -16.93 5.25
C ILE A 8 28.30 -16.12 4.93
N ILE A 9 28.18 -14.92 5.50
CA ILE A 9 27.03 -14.04 5.33
C ILE A 9 27.48 -12.72 4.71
N THR A 10 26.69 -12.19 3.79
CA THR A 10 26.89 -10.87 3.18
C THR A 10 25.59 -10.07 3.16
N PRO A 11 25.62 -8.73 3.27
CA PRO A 11 24.42 -7.90 3.15
C PRO A 11 23.78 -7.98 1.76
N VAL A 12 22.44 -7.89 1.72
CA VAL A 12 21.64 -7.76 0.50
C VAL A 12 20.58 -6.69 0.70
N ILE A 13 20.12 -6.07 -0.39
CA ILE A 13 18.94 -5.21 -0.35
C ILE A 13 17.76 -6.07 0.10
N HIS A 14 17.03 -5.61 1.11
CA HIS A 14 16.03 -6.41 1.78
C HIS A 14 14.62 -5.80 1.76
N TYR A 15 14.50 -4.48 1.92
CA TYR A 15 13.22 -3.81 2.04
C TYR A 15 13.33 -2.33 1.68
N CYS A 16 12.32 -1.80 0.99
CA CYS A 16 12.20 -0.39 0.63
C CYS A 16 11.13 0.28 1.51
N MET A 17 11.55 1.07 2.51
CA MET A 17 10.61 1.70 3.45
C MET A 17 9.81 2.88 2.86
N GLY A 18 10.28 3.45 1.76
CA GLY A 18 9.57 4.50 1.03
C GLY A 18 8.48 3.93 0.13
N GLY A 19 7.66 4.81 -0.44
CA GLY A 19 6.55 4.40 -1.31
C GLY A 19 5.54 5.52 -1.51
N LEU A 20 4.33 5.14 -1.92
CA LEU A 20 3.19 6.04 -2.03
C LEU A 20 2.80 6.55 -0.63
N GLU A 21 2.57 7.85 -0.50
CA GLU A 21 2.04 8.43 0.73
C GLU A 21 0.56 8.04 0.88
N ILE A 22 0.21 7.53 2.05
CA ILE A 22 -1.15 7.08 2.38
C ILE A 22 -1.64 7.72 3.68
N ASP A 23 -2.96 7.91 3.78
CA ASP A 23 -3.61 8.27 5.03
C ASP A 23 -3.98 7.03 5.89
N CYS A 24 -4.66 7.26 7.02
CA CYS A 24 -5.09 6.19 7.93
C CYS A 24 -6.14 5.24 7.33
N ASP A 25 -6.82 5.63 6.25
CA ASP A 25 -7.77 4.79 5.50
C ASP A 25 -7.09 4.12 4.30
N SER A 26 -5.75 4.21 4.20
CA SER A 26 -4.93 3.70 3.09
C SER A 26 -5.21 4.36 1.74
N ALA A 27 -5.83 5.55 1.72
CA ALA A 27 -6.02 6.30 0.47
C ALA A 27 -4.70 6.93 0.03
N VAL A 28 -4.38 6.81 -1.26
CA VAL A 28 -3.14 7.38 -1.81
C VAL A 28 -3.28 8.88 -1.95
N LEU A 29 -2.30 9.63 -1.45
CA LEU A 29 -2.27 11.08 -1.52
C LEU A 29 -1.53 11.55 -2.79
N ASN A 30 -2.04 12.63 -3.39
CA ASN A 30 -1.32 13.36 -4.43
C ASN A 30 -0.29 14.33 -3.83
N GLU A 31 0.46 15.02 -4.68
CA GLU A 31 1.49 16.01 -4.29
C GLU A 31 0.96 17.17 -3.41
N LYS A 32 -0.36 17.38 -3.36
CA LYS A 32 -1.02 18.40 -2.53
C LYS A 32 -1.52 17.83 -1.20
N GLY A 33 -1.21 16.58 -0.88
CA GLY A 33 -1.70 15.88 0.32
C GLY A 33 -3.19 15.52 0.25
N GLN A 34 -3.79 15.46 -0.94
CA GLN A 34 -5.20 15.14 -1.12
C GLN A 34 -5.37 13.71 -1.62
N ALA A 35 -6.32 12.97 -1.05
CA ALA A 35 -6.63 11.62 -1.48
C ALA A 35 -7.05 11.58 -2.96
N ILE A 36 -6.45 10.68 -3.72
CA ILE A 36 -6.81 10.38 -5.11
C ILE A 36 -8.05 9.48 -5.08
N PRO A 37 -9.22 9.93 -5.61
CA PRO A 37 -10.46 9.16 -5.50
C PRO A 37 -10.33 7.76 -6.11
N GLY A 38 -10.65 6.74 -5.32
CA GLY A 38 -10.64 5.35 -5.77
C GLY A 38 -9.26 4.68 -5.80
N LEU A 39 -8.19 5.37 -5.39
CA LEU A 39 -6.85 4.81 -5.35
C LEU A 39 -6.41 4.55 -3.90
N TYR A 40 -6.10 3.29 -3.61
CA TYR A 40 -5.69 2.81 -2.30
C TYR A 40 -4.42 1.96 -2.43
N ALA A 41 -3.57 1.95 -1.42
CA ALA A 41 -2.32 1.19 -1.41
C ALA A 41 -2.06 0.54 -0.04
N ALA A 42 -1.38 -0.60 -0.04
CA ALA A 42 -1.03 -1.34 1.17
C ALA A 42 0.21 -2.21 0.96
N GLY A 43 0.94 -2.48 2.05
CA GLY A 43 2.20 -3.23 2.03
C GLY A 43 3.38 -2.36 1.60
N GLU A 44 4.47 -3.00 1.14
CA GLU A 44 5.76 -2.34 0.84
C GLU A 44 5.69 -1.25 -0.24
N ILE A 45 4.61 -1.18 -1.03
CA ILE A 45 4.39 -0.05 -1.96
C ILE A 45 3.99 1.25 -1.25
N ALA A 46 3.47 1.16 -0.02
CA ALA A 46 3.09 2.30 0.80
C ALA A 46 4.26 2.79 1.65
N GLY A 47 4.52 4.09 1.63
CA GLY A 47 5.55 4.74 2.42
C GLY A 47 5.04 5.24 3.76
N GLY A 48 5.97 5.60 4.65
CA GLY A 48 5.70 6.30 5.90
C GLY A 48 5.48 5.41 7.12
N VAL A 49 4.92 4.20 6.95
CA VAL A 49 4.63 3.24 8.05
C VAL A 49 5.90 2.85 8.83
N HIS A 50 7.04 2.76 8.14
CA HIS A 50 8.31 2.31 8.71
C HIS A 50 9.34 3.42 8.92
N GLY A 51 9.05 4.66 8.49
CA GLY A 51 10.02 5.75 8.50
C GLY A 51 11.35 5.35 7.83
N ASN A 52 12.47 5.62 8.51
CA ASN A 52 13.79 5.35 7.96
C ASN A 52 14.27 3.91 8.16
N ASN A 53 13.61 3.09 8.98
CA ASN A 53 14.06 1.74 9.25
C ASN A 53 12.91 0.84 9.70
N ARG A 54 12.67 -0.23 8.94
CA ARG A 54 11.68 -1.24 9.30
C ARG A 54 12.18 -2.14 10.42
N LEU A 55 11.36 -2.34 11.46
CA LEU A 55 11.61 -3.35 12.49
C LEU A 55 11.25 -4.76 12.00
N GLY A 56 12.03 -5.75 12.42
CA GLY A 56 11.80 -7.17 12.10
C GLY A 56 10.38 -7.61 12.44
N GLY A 57 9.73 -8.37 11.55
CA GLY A 57 8.34 -8.82 11.72
C GLY A 57 7.26 -7.83 11.28
N ASN A 58 7.57 -6.53 11.13
CA ASN A 58 6.55 -5.53 10.79
C ASN A 58 6.09 -5.59 9.33
N SER A 59 6.87 -6.10 8.38
CA SER A 59 6.48 -6.10 6.95
C SER A 59 5.25 -6.96 6.67
N LEU A 60 5.21 -8.16 7.23
CA LEU A 60 4.05 -9.05 7.07
C LEU A 60 2.82 -8.50 7.81
N LEU A 61 3.04 -7.87 8.96
CA LEU A 61 1.97 -7.21 9.71
C LEU A 61 1.38 -6.03 8.90
N ASP A 62 2.24 -5.20 8.31
CA ASP A 62 1.86 -4.09 7.44
C ASP A 62 1.00 -4.58 6.27
N CYS A 63 1.48 -5.57 5.51
CA CYS A 63 0.72 -6.17 4.41
C CYS A 63 -0.68 -6.66 4.83
N VAL A 64 -0.80 -7.34 5.97
CA VAL A 64 -2.09 -7.92 6.41
C VAL A 64 -3.03 -6.86 6.97
N VAL A 65 -2.53 -5.94 7.80
CA VAL A 65 -3.34 -4.92 8.45
C VAL A 65 -3.78 -3.87 7.45
N PHE A 66 -2.85 -3.24 6.75
CA PHE A 66 -3.19 -2.20 5.77
C PHE A 66 -3.86 -2.79 4.53
N GLY A 67 -3.58 -4.04 4.16
CA GLY A 67 -4.35 -4.73 3.13
C GLY A 67 -5.85 -4.81 3.47
N ARG A 68 -6.19 -5.08 4.74
CA ARG A 68 -7.57 -5.10 5.20
C ARG A 68 -8.18 -3.70 5.29
N VAL A 69 -7.42 -2.70 5.74
CA VAL A 69 -7.87 -1.30 5.81
C VAL A 69 -8.17 -0.77 4.40
N ALA A 70 -7.21 -0.90 3.48
CA ALA A 70 -7.33 -0.49 2.09
C ALA A 70 -8.53 -1.17 1.40
N ALA A 71 -8.70 -2.49 1.56
CA ALA A 71 -9.83 -3.19 0.98
C ALA A 71 -11.19 -2.68 1.52
N LYS A 72 -11.30 -2.46 2.83
CA LYS A 72 -12.54 -1.93 3.44
C LYS A 72 -12.85 -0.52 2.94
N ALA A 73 -11.85 0.35 2.86
CA ALA A 73 -12.00 1.71 2.37
C ALA A 73 -12.37 1.74 0.88
N ALA A 74 -11.70 0.93 0.06
CA ALA A 74 -11.98 0.78 -1.37
C ALA A 74 -13.40 0.26 -1.63
N CYS A 75 -13.84 -0.79 -0.91
CA CYS A 75 -15.22 -1.29 -1.03
C CYS A 75 -16.24 -0.23 -0.64
N LYS A 76 -16.01 0.50 0.46
CA LYS A 76 -16.90 1.59 0.89
C LYS A 76 -16.97 2.71 -0.16
N TRP A 77 -15.85 3.05 -0.79
CA TRP A 77 -15.82 4.05 -1.86
C TRP A 77 -16.59 3.58 -3.10
N MET A 78 -16.43 2.31 -3.46
CA MET A 78 -17.01 1.72 -4.67
C MET A 78 -18.51 1.44 -4.55
N PHE A 79 -19.01 0.98 -3.40
CA PHE A 79 -20.42 0.60 -3.24
C PHE A 79 -21.25 1.61 -2.44
N GLY A 80 -20.61 2.57 -1.76
CA GLY A 80 -21.29 3.53 -0.90
C GLY A 80 -22.09 2.86 0.23
N ASN A 81 -23.13 3.56 0.72
CA ASN A 81 -24.03 3.04 1.77
C ASN A 81 -25.26 2.31 1.22
N HIS A 82 -25.48 2.37 -0.10
CA HIS A 82 -26.69 1.85 -0.76
C HIS A 82 -26.39 0.67 -1.69
N ASP A 83 -25.19 0.08 -1.61
CA ASP A 83 -24.69 -0.96 -2.51
C ASP A 83 -24.73 -0.57 -4.01
N GLU A 84 -24.75 0.74 -4.29
CA GLU A 84 -24.68 1.27 -5.64
C GLU A 84 -23.23 1.38 -6.10
N PHE A 85 -22.87 0.59 -7.12
CA PHE A 85 -21.55 0.59 -7.70
C PHE A 85 -21.21 1.95 -8.34
N ARG A 86 -20.07 2.52 -7.93
CA ARG A 86 -19.42 3.70 -8.49
C ARG A 86 -18.15 3.27 -9.22
N SER A 87 -18.12 3.51 -10.53
CA SER A 87 -16.89 3.34 -11.29
C SER A 87 -15.88 4.41 -10.92
N CYS A 88 -14.59 4.07 -11.03
CA CYS A 88 -13.51 5.05 -10.97
C CYS A 88 -13.78 6.18 -11.97
N PRO A 89 -13.78 7.46 -11.54
CA PRO A 89 -14.01 8.57 -12.45
C PRO A 89 -12.86 8.63 -13.46
N ILE A 90 -13.12 8.19 -14.68
CA ILE A 90 -12.16 8.26 -15.78
C ILE A 90 -12.00 9.74 -16.17
N PRO A 91 -10.78 10.32 -16.09
CA PRO A 91 -10.48 11.65 -16.59
C PRO A 91 -10.98 11.82 -18.03
N LYS A 92 -11.48 13.00 -18.37
CA LYS A 92 -12.07 13.24 -19.69
C LYS A 92 -11.07 12.97 -20.82
N GLU A 93 -9.79 13.26 -20.60
CA GLU A 93 -8.73 13.03 -21.58
C GLU A 93 -8.51 11.54 -21.86
N LEU A 94 -8.73 10.67 -20.86
CA LEU A 94 -8.55 9.22 -20.99
C LEU A 94 -9.79 8.52 -21.58
N LYS A 95 -10.97 9.14 -21.51
CA LYS A 95 -12.19 8.59 -22.13
C LYS A 95 -12.09 8.52 -23.65
N GLU A 96 -11.34 9.43 -24.27
CA GLU A 96 -11.14 9.42 -25.72
C GLU A 96 -10.22 8.30 -26.20
N LEU A 97 -9.30 7.84 -25.34
CA LEU A 97 -8.39 6.71 -25.63
C LEU A 97 -9.06 5.33 -25.50
N THR A 98 -10.23 5.26 -24.86
CA THR A 98 -11.02 4.03 -24.67
C THR A 98 -12.11 3.82 -25.73
N LYS A 99 -12.22 4.70 -26.73
CA LYS A 99 -13.07 4.50 -27.91
C LYS A 99 -12.28 3.79 -29.01
#